data_AF-A0A537UTS3-F1
#
_entry.id   AF-A0A537UTS3-F1
#
_cell.length_a   1.000
_cell.length_b   1.000
_cell.length_c   1.000
_cell.angle_alpha   90.00
_cell.angle_beta   90.00
_cell.angle_gamma   90.00
#
_symmetry.space_group_name_H-M   'P 1'
#
loop_
_entity.id
_entity.type
_entity.pdbx_description
1 polymer ?
#
loop_
_entity_poly.entity_id
_entity_poly.type
_entity_poly.pdbx_seq_one_letter_code
_entity_poly.pdbx_strand_id
1 'polypeptide(L)'
;MNTVERQTFARNVRRLGHLDLPGAGQVTVRGSHAYVGHIPNADHLGTSIIDIGDPRQPRVVATVTLDDHDSHSHKVRVAGDIMIVNHERNMSKIGRRAEQLPAARRALAEALKREPTREEIAAKMSVTENDLALLEAFEQRGYDNGGFKIYDVS
;
A
#
# COMPACT_ATOMS: atom_id res chain seq x y z
N MET A 1 25.39 34.62 -6.93
CA MET A 1 24.36 33.62 -7.29
C MET A 1 25.07 32.29 -7.46
N ASN A 2 24.84 31.33 -6.56
CA ASN A 2 25.48 30.01 -6.65
C ASN A 2 24.70 29.15 -7.64
N THR A 3 25.27 28.94 -8.82
CA THR A 3 24.79 27.97 -9.80
C THR A 3 25.12 26.59 -9.28
N VAL A 4 24.14 25.88 -8.73
CA VAL A 4 24.30 24.45 -8.43
C VAL A 4 24.21 23.71 -9.76
N GLU A 5 25.36 23.31 -10.32
CA GLU A 5 25.39 22.37 -11.43
C GLU A 5 24.73 21.06 -10.99
N ARG A 6 23.54 20.76 -11.53
CA ARG A 6 22.92 19.45 -11.35
C ARG A 6 23.69 18.43 -12.16
N GLN A 7 24.69 17.82 -11.54
CA GLN A 7 25.39 16.67 -12.08
C GLN A 7 24.36 15.56 -12.35
N THR A 8 24.20 15.18 -13.62
CA THR A 8 23.25 14.13 -13.99
C THR A 8 23.93 12.78 -13.74
N PHE A 9 23.53 12.06 -12.70
CA PHE A 9 24.09 10.74 -12.36
C PHE A 9 23.54 9.64 -13.28
N ALA A 10 24.00 9.61 -14.53
CA ALA A 10 23.70 8.53 -15.47
C ALA A 10 24.94 8.23 -16.34
N ARG A 11 25.39 6.98 -16.36
CA ARG A 11 26.44 6.48 -17.26
C ARG A 11 25.86 5.33 -18.08
N ASN A 12 26.18 5.28 -19.37
CA ASN A 12 25.73 4.24 -20.31
C ASN A 12 24.19 4.08 -20.45
N VAL A 13 23.42 5.06 -19.99
CA VAL A 13 21.95 5.11 -20.14
C VAL A 13 21.52 6.53 -20.50
N ARG A 14 20.41 6.66 -21.23
CA ARG A 14 19.81 7.94 -21.62
C ARG A 14 18.32 7.92 -21.28
N ARG A 15 17.87 8.88 -20.46
CA ARG A 15 16.44 9.05 -20.18
C ARG A 15 15.72 9.51 -21.45
N LEU A 16 14.67 8.81 -21.86
CA LEU A 16 13.86 9.15 -23.05
C LEU A 16 12.68 10.06 -22.72
N GLY A 17 12.01 9.80 -21.59
CA GLY A 17 10.87 10.57 -21.10
C GLY A 17 10.74 10.42 -19.58
N HIS A 18 9.76 11.13 -19.02
CA HIS A 18 9.33 10.96 -17.63
C HIS A 18 7.83 11.27 -17.54
N LEU A 19 7.18 10.68 -16.54
CA LEU A 19 5.81 10.98 -16.15
C LEU A 19 5.78 10.98 -14.62
N ASP A 20 5.33 12.08 -14.04
CA ASP A 20 5.25 12.19 -12.59
C ASP A 20 3.97 11.50 -12.09
N LEU A 21 4.10 10.67 -11.05
CA LEU A 21 3.01 9.92 -10.45
C LEU A 21 3.11 10.00 -8.92
N PRO A 22 2.00 9.91 -8.16
CA PRO A 22 1.98 10.05 -6.69
C PRO A 22 2.73 8.98 -5.87
N GLY A 23 3.52 8.12 -6.52
CA GLY A 23 4.28 7.02 -5.92
C GLY A 23 3.90 5.67 -6.51
N ALA A 24 4.88 4.79 -6.72
CA ALA A 24 4.70 3.49 -7.35
C ALA A 24 5.39 2.39 -6.55
N GLY A 25 4.74 1.23 -6.44
CA GLY A 25 5.32 0.02 -5.88
C GLY A 25 5.89 -0.89 -6.97
N GLN A 26 5.05 -1.25 -7.94
CA GLN A 26 5.43 -2.14 -9.03
C GLN A 26 5.12 -1.53 -10.40
N VAL A 27 5.97 -1.83 -11.37
CA VAL A 27 5.73 -1.56 -12.80
C VAL A 27 5.76 -2.89 -13.55
N THR A 28 4.77 -3.13 -14.42
CA THR A 28 4.80 -4.22 -15.42
C THR A 28 4.46 -3.65 -16.80
N VAL A 29 4.95 -4.28 -17.87
CA VAL A 29 4.77 -3.79 -19.24
C VAL A 29 4.16 -4.89 -20.10
N ARG A 30 3.17 -4.54 -20.91
CA ARG A 30 2.54 -5.42 -21.90
C ARG A 30 2.28 -4.61 -23.17
N GLY A 31 2.91 -5.00 -24.27
CA GLY A 31 2.80 -4.26 -25.54
C GLY A 31 3.30 -2.82 -25.39
N SER A 32 2.49 -1.85 -25.80
CA SER A 32 2.76 -0.42 -25.68
C SER A 32 2.25 0.20 -24.38
N HIS A 33 1.90 -0.61 -23.37
CA HIS A 33 1.37 -0.10 -22.10
C HIS A 33 2.23 -0.52 -20.91
N ALA A 34 2.43 0.41 -19.98
CA ALA A 34 2.94 0.17 -18.65
C ALA A 34 1.80 0.23 -17.62
N TYR A 35 1.82 -0.67 -16.66
CA TYR A 35 0.85 -0.78 -15.57
C TYR A 35 1.61 -0.57 -14.28
N VAL A 36 1.19 0.43 -13.51
CA VAL A 36 1.91 0.92 -12.34
C VAL A 36 1.01 0.79 -11.12
N GLY A 37 1.32 -0.16 -10.24
CA GLY A 37 0.63 -0.32 -8.95
C GLY A 37 1.13 0.74 -7.97
N HIS A 38 0.21 1.43 -7.30
CA HIS A 38 0.52 2.55 -6.41
C HIS A 38 0.60 2.11 -4.95
N ILE A 39 1.61 2.64 -4.24
CA ILE A 39 1.65 2.60 -2.77
C ILE A 39 0.56 3.53 -2.19
N PRO A 40 0.22 3.43 -0.89
CA PRO A 40 -0.76 4.31 -0.27
C PRO A 40 -0.46 5.79 -0.55
N ASN A 41 -1.47 6.50 -1.06
CA ASN A 41 -1.38 7.89 -1.46
C ASN A 41 -2.71 8.59 -1.17
N ALA A 42 -2.70 9.93 -1.12
CA ALA A 42 -3.86 10.73 -0.76
C ALA A 42 -5.00 10.66 -1.79
N ASP A 43 -4.69 10.30 -3.03
CA ASP A 43 -5.64 10.23 -4.14
C ASP A 43 -6.26 8.83 -4.29
N HIS A 44 -5.96 7.90 -3.36
CA HIS A 44 -6.42 6.51 -3.35
C HIS A 44 -6.19 5.77 -4.67
N LEU A 45 -5.09 6.06 -5.34
CA LEU A 45 -4.73 5.36 -6.56
C LEU A 45 -4.39 3.90 -6.24
N GLY A 46 -4.97 2.99 -7.01
CA GLY A 46 -4.61 1.57 -7.05
C GLY A 46 -3.64 1.29 -8.19
N THR A 47 -4.04 1.47 -9.44
CA THR A 47 -3.16 1.20 -10.60
C THR A 47 -3.35 2.21 -11.71
N SER A 48 -2.26 2.80 -12.20
CA SER A 48 -2.28 3.59 -13.43
C SER A 48 -1.87 2.75 -14.63
N ILE A 49 -2.62 2.87 -15.71
CA ILE A 49 -2.33 2.32 -17.03
C ILE A 49 -1.81 3.46 -17.89
N ILE A 50 -0.62 3.28 -18.45
CA ILE A 50 0.14 4.31 -19.13
C ILE A 50 0.44 3.83 -20.53
N ASP A 51 0.03 4.59 -21.54
CA ASP A 51 0.53 4.38 -22.90
C ASP A 51 1.97 4.88 -22.98
N ILE A 52 2.85 3.99 -23.44
CA ILE A 52 4.28 4.18 -23.63
C ILE A 52 4.69 3.88 -25.08
N GLY A 53 3.74 3.91 -26.03
CA GLY A 53 3.99 3.71 -27.46
C GLY A 53 5.01 4.70 -28.03
N ASP A 54 4.97 5.97 -27.60
CA ASP A 54 6.12 6.86 -27.66
C ASP A 54 6.74 7.01 -26.26
N PRO A 55 7.91 6.40 -25.98
CA PRO A 55 8.55 6.50 -24.67
C PRO A 55 9.06 7.93 -24.33
N ARG A 56 9.02 8.88 -25.28
CA ARG A 56 9.30 10.29 -25.02
C ARG A 56 8.08 11.06 -24.52
N GLN A 57 6.88 10.53 -24.73
CA GLN A 57 5.60 11.14 -24.34
C GLN A 57 4.68 10.13 -23.65
N PRO A 58 5.10 9.52 -22.52
CA PRO A 58 4.24 8.63 -21.76
C PRO A 58 2.99 9.37 -21.25
N ARG A 59 1.82 8.73 -21.33
CA ARG A 59 0.53 9.33 -20.92
C ARG A 59 -0.31 8.34 -20.14
N VAL A 60 -0.90 8.78 -19.02
CA VAL A 60 -1.92 7.97 -18.33
C VAL A 60 -3.15 7.86 -19.22
N VAL A 61 -3.58 6.64 -19.50
CA VAL A 61 -4.78 6.36 -20.31
C VAL A 61 -5.94 5.84 -19.48
N ALA A 62 -5.67 5.24 -18.33
CA ALA A 62 -6.68 4.84 -17.36
C ALA A 62 -6.09 4.73 -15.95
N THR A 63 -6.96 4.81 -14.94
CA THR A 63 -6.59 4.68 -13.54
C THR A 63 -7.65 3.88 -12.80
N VAL A 64 -7.22 2.85 -12.09
CA VAL A 64 -8.01 2.13 -11.10
C VAL A 64 -7.80 2.78 -9.74
N THR A 65 -8.88 3.22 -9.11
CA THR A 65 -8.89 3.77 -7.74
C THR A 65 -9.39 2.73 -6.75
N LEU A 66 -8.99 2.89 -5.49
CA LEU A 66 -9.51 2.11 -4.38
C LEU A 66 -10.85 2.69 -3.94
N ASP A 67 -11.77 1.83 -3.55
CA ASP A 67 -13.11 2.16 -3.03
C ASP A 67 -13.12 2.39 -1.51
N ASP A 68 -12.01 2.10 -0.84
CA ASP A 68 -11.86 2.25 0.61
C ASP A 68 -10.45 2.74 1.01
N HIS A 69 -10.33 3.21 2.25
CA HIS A 69 -9.07 3.72 2.82
C HIS A 69 -8.21 2.66 3.52
N ASP A 70 -8.81 1.52 3.86
CA ASP A 70 -8.20 0.42 4.58
C ASP A 70 -7.47 -0.56 3.63
N SER A 71 -7.58 -0.37 2.31
CA SER A 71 -6.91 -1.14 1.26
C SER A 71 -5.74 -0.38 0.64
N HIS A 72 -4.80 -1.12 0.05
CA HIS A 72 -3.91 -0.59 -0.98
C HIS A 72 -3.61 -1.65 -2.05
N SER A 73 -3.27 -1.21 -3.25
CA SER A 73 -3.07 -2.07 -4.43
C SER A 73 -1.80 -1.69 -5.16
N HIS A 74 -0.67 -2.27 -4.78
CA HIS A 74 0.63 -1.89 -5.34
C HIS A 74 1.30 -3.00 -6.18
N LYS A 75 0.63 -4.13 -6.36
CA LYS A 75 1.09 -5.27 -7.18
C LYS A 75 0.10 -5.47 -8.32
N VAL A 76 0.63 -5.51 -9.54
CA VAL A 76 -0.13 -5.64 -10.78
C VAL A 76 0.52 -6.66 -11.72
N ARG A 77 -0.30 -7.53 -12.29
CA ARG A 77 0.07 -8.49 -13.33
C ARG A 77 -0.89 -8.40 -14.49
N VAL A 78 -0.38 -8.59 -15.70
CA VAL A 78 -1.18 -8.58 -16.92
C VAL A 78 -0.88 -9.81 -17.77
N ALA A 79 -1.92 -10.55 -18.13
CA ALA A 79 -1.85 -11.75 -18.95
C ALA A 79 -2.93 -11.72 -20.04
N GLY A 80 -2.51 -11.53 -21.29
CA GLY A 80 -3.46 -11.26 -22.38
C GLY A 80 -4.18 -9.94 -22.10
N ASP A 81 -5.50 -9.99 -22.14
CA ASP A 81 -6.40 -8.86 -21.91
C ASP A 81 -6.89 -8.82 -20.46
N ILE A 82 -6.25 -9.58 -19.57
CA ILE A 82 -6.62 -9.64 -18.15
C ILE A 82 -5.54 -8.99 -17.30
N MET A 83 -5.94 -7.97 -16.54
CA MET A 83 -5.15 -7.38 -15.47
C MET A 83 -5.62 -7.89 -14.11
N ILE A 84 -4.68 -8.30 -13.27
CA ILE A 84 -4.91 -8.76 -11.89
C ILE A 84 -4.13 -7.86 -10.96
N VAL A 85 -4.82 -7.29 -9.97
CA VAL A 85 -4.21 -6.46 -8.92
C VAL A 85 -4.50 -7.03 -7.55
N ASN A 86 -3.55 -6.89 -6.62
CA ASN A 86 -3.80 -7.27 -5.24
C ASN A 86 -4.59 -6.18 -4.52
N HIS A 87 -5.54 -6.57 -3.67
CA HIS A 87 -6.07 -5.73 -2.60
C HIS A 87 -5.59 -6.33 -1.29
N GLU A 88 -4.80 -5.57 -0.54
CA GLU A 88 -4.38 -5.97 0.79
C GLU A 88 -4.58 -4.85 1.80
N ARG A 89 -4.65 -5.24 3.07
CA ARG A 89 -4.93 -4.30 4.16
C ARG A 89 -3.79 -3.29 4.26
N ASN A 90 -4.13 -2.02 4.15
CA ASN A 90 -3.24 -0.89 4.38
C ASN A 90 -3.01 -0.71 5.88
N MET A 91 -1.93 -1.31 6.39
CA MET A 91 -1.63 -1.33 7.81
C MET A 91 -1.09 0.01 8.31
N SER A 92 -1.96 0.81 8.93
CA SER A 92 -1.57 2.01 9.67
C SER A 92 -0.64 1.69 10.85
N LYS A 93 -0.02 2.70 11.47
CA LYS A 93 0.78 2.50 12.71
C LYS A 93 -0.06 1.85 13.83
N ILE A 94 -1.32 2.28 13.96
CA ILE A 94 -2.30 1.70 14.89
C ILE A 94 -2.58 0.25 14.50
N GLY A 95 -2.83 -0.01 13.21
CA GLY A 95 -3.12 -1.35 12.74
C GLY A 95 -1.98 -2.35 13.01
N ARG A 96 -0.73 -1.98 12.69
CA ARG A 96 0.43 -2.85 12.95
C ARG A 96 0.61 -3.17 14.43
N ARG A 97 0.19 -2.25 15.29
CA ARG A 97 0.22 -2.47 16.74
C ARG A 97 -0.96 -3.32 17.20
N ALA A 98 -2.13 -3.18 16.57
CA ALA A 98 -3.31 -3.98 16.87
C ALA A 98 -3.10 -5.46 16.54
N GLU A 99 -2.33 -5.80 15.52
CA GLU A 99 -1.95 -7.20 15.22
C GLU A 99 -1.18 -7.88 16.36
N GLN A 100 -0.53 -7.09 17.24
CA GLN A 100 0.20 -7.61 18.39
C GLN A 100 -0.71 -7.83 19.62
N LEU A 101 -1.93 -7.30 19.60
CA LEU A 101 -2.86 -7.33 20.74
C LEU A 101 -3.24 -8.76 21.15
N PRO A 102 -3.58 -9.71 20.25
CA PRO A 102 -3.85 -11.10 20.63
C PRO A 102 -2.67 -11.77 21.32
N ALA A 103 -1.46 -11.55 20.80
CA ALA A 103 -0.24 -12.12 21.34
C ALA A 103 0.06 -11.53 22.73
N ALA A 104 -0.13 -10.22 22.91
CA ALA A 104 0.04 -9.55 24.20
C ALA A 104 -0.95 -10.05 25.25
N ARG A 105 -2.24 -10.18 24.91
CA ARG A 105 -3.27 -10.72 25.80
C ARG A 105 -2.95 -12.14 26.24
N ARG A 106 -2.62 -13.03 25.30
CA ARG A 106 -2.25 -14.42 25.60
C ARG A 106 -1.03 -14.52 26.52
N ALA A 107 0.03 -13.77 26.22
CA ALA A 107 1.24 -13.77 27.04
C ALA A 107 0.97 -13.27 28.48
N LEU A 108 0.10 -12.28 28.65
CA LEU A 108 -0.31 -11.81 29.97
C LEU A 108 -1.20 -12.82 30.69
N ALA A 109 -2.18 -13.41 30.01
CA ALA A 109 -3.07 -14.41 30.60
C ALA A 109 -2.29 -15.63 31.12
N GLU A 110 -1.29 -16.10 30.36
CA GLU A 110 -0.38 -17.17 30.78
C GLU A 110 0.44 -16.77 32.02
N ALA A 111 0.99 -15.56 32.04
CA ALA A 111 1.81 -15.08 33.14
C ALA A 111 1.01 -14.86 34.44
N LEU A 112 -0.20 -14.33 34.32
CA LEU A 112 -1.07 -13.99 35.45
C LEU A 112 -1.97 -15.14 35.89
N LYS A 113 -2.12 -16.18 35.06
CA LYS A 113 -3.06 -17.30 35.26
C LYS A 113 -4.52 -16.84 35.46
N ARG A 114 -4.86 -15.70 34.86
CA ARG A 114 -6.20 -15.09 34.83
C ARG A 114 -6.30 -14.16 33.62
N GLU A 115 -7.51 -13.74 33.29
CA GLU A 115 -7.70 -12.68 32.30
C GLU A 115 -6.99 -11.39 32.74
N PRO A 116 -6.19 -10.75 31.86
CA PRO A 116 -5.54 -9.48 32.17
C PRO A 116 -6.53 -8.32 32.11
N THR A 117 -6.32 -7.31 32.96
CA THR A 117 -7.09 -6.06 32.93
C THR A 117 -6.66 -5.19 31.75
N ARG A 118 -7.49 -4.19 31.38
CA ARG A 118 -7.14 -3.22 30.32
C ARG A 118 -5.86 -2.45 30.65
N GLU A 119 -5.68 -2.06 31.91
CA GLU A 119 -4.47 -1.39 32.39
C GLU A 119 -3.22 -2.26 32.21
N GLU A 120 -3.30 -3.55 32.52
CA GLU A 120 -2.19 -4.50 32.35
C GLU A 120 -1.83 -4.71 30.87
N ILE A 121 -2.82 -4.77 29.99
CA ILE A 121 -2.62 -4.87 28.54
C ILE A 121 -1.98 -3.59 28.00
N ALA A 122 -2.50 -2.43 28.41
CA ALA A 122 -1.97 -1.12 28.00
C ALA A 122 -0.50 -0.96 28.43
N ALA A 123 -0.18 -1.31 29.68
CA ALA A 123 1.18 -1.30 30.20
C ALA A 123 2.10 -2.25 29.42
N LYS A 124 1.66 -3.50 29.17
CA LYS A 124 2.43 -4.50 28.41
C LYS A 124 2.75 -4.05 26.99
N MET A 125 1.80 -3.40 26.34
CA MET A 125 1.97 -2.90 24.98
C MET A 125 2.62 -1.51 24.92
N SER A 126 2.88 -0.88 26.06
CA SER A 126 3.39 0.49 26.17
C SER A 126 2.53 1.50 25.39
N VAL A 127 1.23 1.46 25.67
CA VAL A 127 0.20 2.34 25.08
C VAL A 127 -0.66 2.95 26.16
N THR A 128 -1.35 4.05 25.86
CA THR A 128 -2.39 4.59 26.75
C THR A 128 -3.66 3.74 26.68
N GLU A 129 -4.59 3.88 27.63
CA GLU A 129 -5.90 3.21 27.55
C GLU A 129 -6.70 3.67 26.32
N ASN A 130 -6.57 4.95 25.92
CA ASN A 130 -7.20 5.47 24.72
C ASN A 130 -6.63 4.81 23.46
N ASP A 131 -5.31 4.66 23.39
CA ASP A 131 -4.67 3.93 22.29
C ASP A 131 -5.14 2.48 22.26
N LEU A 132 -5.21 1.81 23.43
CA LEU A 132 -5.70 0.43 23.52
C LEU A 132 -7.13 0.31 22.98
N ALA A 133 -8.02 1.25 23.27
CA ALA A 133 -9.36 1.28 22.71
C ALA A 133 -9.36 1.37 21.17
N LEU A 134 -8.43 2.13 20.58
CA LEU A 134 -8.26 2.20 19.12
C LEU A 134 -7.73 0.88 18.54
N LEU A 135 -6.84 0.19 19.26
CA LEU A 135 -6.35 -1.13 18.84
C LEU A 135 -7.48 -2.16 18.86
N GLU A 136 -8.28 -2.19 19.92
CA GLU A 136 -9.45 -3.05 20.08
C GLU A 136 -10.48 -2.80 18.98
N ALA A 137 -10.79 -1.53 18.69
CA ALA A 137 -11.71 -1.16 17.62
C ALA A 137 -11.19 -1.57 16.23
N PHE A 138 -9.87 -1.44 15.98
CA PHE A 138 -9.25 -1.85 14.73
C PHE A 138 -9.26 -3.38 14.53
N GLU A 139 -9.04 -4.13 15.61
CA GLU A 139 -9.16 -5.59 15.64
C GLU A 139 -10.60 -6.02 15.33
N GLN A 140 -11.58 -5.44 16.03
CA GLN A 140 -13.00 -5.75 15.86
C GLN A 140 -13.54 -5.42 14.46
N ARG A 141 -13.06 -4.32 13.84
CA ARG A 141 -13.47 -3.93 12.49
C ARG A 141 -13.12 -5.01 11.45
N GLY A 142 -12.02 -5.73 11.64
CA GLY A 142 -11.52 -6.69 10.67
C GLY A 142 -11.13 -6.04 9.33
N TYR A 143 -11.02 -6.87 8.29
CA TYR A 143 -10.80 -6.44 6.90
C TYR A 143 -11.30 -7.53 5.95
N ASP A 144 -12.23 -7.16 5.08
CA ASP A 144 -12.96 -8.06 4.18
C ASP A 144 -12.75 -7.75 2.69
N ASN A 145 -12.21 -6.58 2.33
CA ASN A 145 -11.98 -6.19 0.93
C ASN A 145 -10.67 -6.75 0.33
N GLY A 146 -10.01 -7.68 1.02
CA GLY A 146 -8.75 -8.29 0.58
C GLY A 146 -8.91 -9.22 -0.62
N GLY A 147 -7.79 -9.61 -1.22
CA GLY A 147 -7.72 -10.61 -2.30
C GLY A 147 -7.21 -10.04 -3.61
N PHE A 148 -7.81 -10.44 -4.72
CA PHE A 148 -7.46 -9.94 -6.05
C PHE A 148 -8.67 -9.28 -6.72
N LYS A 149 -8.42 -8.19 -7.43
CA LYS A 149 -9.38 -7.59 -8.36
C LYS A 149 -8.90 -7.86 -9.79
N ILE A 150 -9.85 -8.19 -10.66
CA ILE A 150 -9.58 -8.58 -12.04
C ILE A 150 -10.27 -7.58 -12.95
N TYR A 151 -9.53 -7.09 -13.94
CA TYR A 151 -10.01 -6.12 -14.92
C TYR A 151 -9.75 -6.65 -16.33
N ASP A 152 -10.70 -6.40 -17.21
CA ASP A 152 -10.50 -6.51 -18.66
C ASP A 152 -9.75 -5.26 -19.15
N VAL A 153 -8.70 -5.47 -19.93
CA VAL A 153 -7.82 -4.44 -20.50
C VAL A 153 -7.62 -4.61 -22.02
N SER A 154 -8.56 -5.28 -22.70
CA SER A 154 -8.60 -5.39 -24.17
C SER A 154 -8.74 -4.02 -24.86
#